data_AF-A0A2V5KLU2-F1
#
_entry.id   AF-A0A2V5KLU2-F1
#
_cell.length_a   1.000
_cell.length_b   1.000
_cell.length_c   1.000
_cell.angle_alpha   90.00
_cell.angle_beta   90.00
_cell.angle_gamma   90.00
#
_symmetry.space_group_name_H-M   'P 1'
#
loop_
_entity.id
_entity.type
_entity.pdbx_description
1 polymer ?
#
loop_
_entity_poly.entity_id
_entity_poly.type
_entity_poly.pdbx_seq_one_letter_code
_entity_poly.pdbx_strand_id
1 'polypeptide(L)'
;MIGKSCERAMAALRSLPTFGAMKTKTRPKAPDEIGSYAELQRQIHDALRAEHPEWVQPNGDCPTCESYESRLAELLGKVTASYTVSSATEDHSTV
;
A
#
# COMPACT_ATOMS: atom_id res chain seq x y z
N MET A 1 47.42 -6.08 -9.92
CA MET A 1 46.56 -6.67 -8.86
C MET A 1 46.09 -5.53 -7.98
N ILE A 2 44.77 -5.37 -7.86
CA ILE A 2 44.10 -4.24 -7.23
C ILE A 2 44.47 -4.13 -5.74
N GLY A 3 44.76 -2.90 -5.32
CA GLY A 3 45.25 -2.55 -3.98
C GLY A 3 44.21 -2.76 -2.88
N LYS A 4 44.71 -3.22 -1.74
CA LYS A 4 43.98 -3.49 -0.50
C LYS A 4 43.79 -2.20 0.30
N SER A 5 42.63 -2.11 0.95
CA SER A 5 42.40 -1.56 2.31
C SER A 5 42.49 -0.05 2.58
N CYS A 6 41.30 0.55 2.69
CA CYS A 6 40.73 1.35 3.79
C CYS A 6 41.63 2.10 4.81
N GLU A 7 41.50 3.42 4.86
CA GLU A 7 41.66 4.34 6.01
C GLU A 7 41.44 5.79 5.50
N ARG A 8 40.83 6.79 6.15
CA ARG A 8 40.08 6.98 7.40
C ARG A 8 39.48 8.41 7.32
N ALA A 9 38.47 8.64 8.15
CA ALA A 9 38.15 9.92 8.82
C ALA A 9 37.29 10.97 8.09
N MET A 10 36.20 11.29 8.77
CA MET A 10 35.25 12.37 8.54
C MET A 10 35.85 13.75 8.86
N ALA A 11 35.48 14.78 8.09
CA ALA A 11 35.10 16.11 8.61
C ALA A 11 34.52 17.02 7.51
N ALA A 12 33.22 17.27 7.65
CA ALA A 12 32.43 18.42 7.22
C ALA A 12 33.04 19.45 6.23
N LEU A 13 32.54 19.45 5.01
CA LEU A 13 32.27 20.69 4.27
C LEU A 13 30.81 20.70 3.83
N ARG A 14 30.07 21.61 4.45
CA ARG A 14 28.75 22.09 4.04
C ARG A 14 28.74 22.31 2.53
N SER A 15 27.99 21.48 1.82
CA SER A 15 27.35 21.83 0.55
C SER A 15 26.27 20.79 0.29
N LEU A 16 25.05 21.09 0.73
CA LEU A 16 23.85 20.43 0.22
C LEU A 16 23.92 20.48 -1.31
N PRO A 17 23.83 19.36 -2.05
CA PRO A 17 23.59 19.46 -3.47
C PRO A 17 22.21 20.08 -3.63
N THR A 18 22.24 21.33 -4.08
CA THR A 18 21.11 22.17 -4.43
C THR A 18 20.08 21.30 -5.14
N PHE A 19 18.94 21.12 -4.48
CA PHE A 19 17.75 20.51 -5.05
C PHE A 19 17.45 21.25 -6.34
N GLY A 20 17.89 20.68 -7.45
CA GLY A 20 17.51 21.13 -8.77
C GLY A 20 16.00 20.97 -8.82
N ALA A 21 15.30 22.07 -8.61
CA ALA A 21 13.85 22.14 -8.75
C ALA A 21 13.51 21.90 -10.21
N MET A 22 13.50 20.62 -10.63
CA MET A 22 12.79 20.23 -11.82
C MET A 22 11.32 20.42 -11.49
N LYS A 23 10.73 21.43 -12.12
CA LYS A 23 9.29 21.69 -12.11
C LYS A 23 8.60 20.59 -12.93
N THR A 24 8.56 19.37 -12.41
CA THR A 24 7.65 18.36 -12.93
C THR A 24 6.29 18.69 -12.34
N LYS A 25 5.38 19.20 -13.18
CA LYS A 25 3.95 19.24 -12.85
C LYS A 25 3.38 17.82 -12.86
N THR A 26 3.96 16.92 -12.09
CA THR A 26 3.27 15.70 -11.69
C THR A 26 2.27 16.17 -10.65
N ARG A 27 1.11 16.60 -11.15
CA ARG A 27 -0.10 16.71 -10.34
C ARG A 27 -0.17 15.38 -9.57
N PRO A 28 -0.27 15.39 -8.23
CA PRO A 28 -0.64 14.18 -7.51
C PRO A 28 -1.89 13.67 -8.23
N LYS A 29 -1.77 12.53 -8.90
CA LYS A 29 -2.93 11.89 -9.50
C LYS A 29 -3.81 11.63 -8.30
N ALA A 30 -4.88 12.41 -8.19
CA ALA A 30 -5.95 12.07 -7.27
C ALA A 30 -6.23 10.59 -7.53
N PRO A 31 -6.31 9.74 -6.49
CA PRO A 31 -6.67 8.35 -6.70
C PRO A 31 -7.90 8.39 -7.61
N ASP A 32 -7.78 7.83 -8.82
CA ASP A 32 -8.89 7.83 -9.76
C ASP A 32 -10.09 7.33 -8.97
N GLU A 33 -11.24 8.01 -9.07
CA GLU A 33 -12.46 7.59 -8.40
C GLU A 33 -12.56 6.08 -8.53
N ILE A 34 -12.46 5.40 -7.39
CA ILE A 34 -12.22 3.96 -7.39
C ILE A 34 -13.51 3.32 -7.87
N GLY A 35 -13.58 3.02 -9.18
CA GLY A 35 -14.80 2.59 -9.84
C GLY A 35 -15.26 1.19 -9.42
N SER A 36 -14.41 0.43 -8.73
CA SER A 36 -14.75 -0.88 -8.18
C SER A 36 -13.90 -1.23 -6.97
N TYR A 37 -14.44 -2.08 -6.09
CA TYR A 37 -13.71 -2.62 -4.94
C TYR A 37 -12.44 -3.37 -5.36
N ALA A 38 -12.46 -4.07 -6.51
CA ALA A 38 -11.29 -4.76 -7.05
C ALA A 38 -10.14 -3.81 -7.43
N GLU A 39 -10.47 -2.60 -7.92
CA GLU A 39 -9.46 -1.58 -8.22
C GLU A 39 -8.82 -1.02 -6.94
N LEU A 40 -9.59 -0.86 -5.86
CA LEU A 40 -9.06 -0.47 -4.56
C LEU A 40 -8.13 -1.54 -4.00
N GLN A 41 -8.51 -2.81 -4.07
CA GLN A 41 -7.67 -3.92 -3.63
C GLN A 41 -6.32 -3.91 -4.34
N ARG A 42 -6.33 -3.78 -5.68
CA ARG A 42 -5.09 -3.72 -6.45
C ARG A 42 -4.20 -2.53 -6.06
N GLN A 43 -4.78 -1.36 -5.83
CA GLN A 43 -4.01 -0.19 -5.37
C GLN A 43 -3.38 -0.42 -4.00
N ILE A 44 -4.10 -1.03 -3.05
CA ILE A 44 -3.57 -1.37 -1.73
C ILE A 44 -2.45 -2.39 -1.86
N HIS A 45 -2.63 -3.42 -2.68
CA HIS A 45 -1.64 -4.46 -2.92
C HIS A 45 -0.34 -3.89 -3.52
N ASP A 46 -0.46 -3.06 -4.55
CA ASP A 46 0.69 -2.44 -5.22
C ASP A 46 1.40 -1.44 -4.29
N ALA A 47 0.66 -0.69 -3.48
CA ALA A 47 1.24 0.18 -2.46
C ALA A 47 2.02 -0.60 -1.41
N LEU A 48 1.45 -1.68 -0.86
CA LEU A 48 2.14 -2.54 0.11
C LEU A 48 3.44 -3.12 -0.46
N ARG A 49 3.43 -3.54 -1.73
CA ARG A 49 4.62 -4.04 -2.41
C ARG A 49 5.69 -2.97 -2.58
N ALA A 50 5.29 -1.73 -2.85
CA ALA A 50 6.19 -0.60 -3.01
C ALA A 50 6.80 -0.13 -1.67
N GLU A 51 6.02 -0.16 -0.58
CA GLU A 51 6.48 0.20 0.77
C GLU A 51 7.32 -0.91 1.42
N HIS A 52 7.02 -2.18 1.12
CA HIS A 52 7.70 -3.35 1.69
C HIS A 52 8.35 -4.24 0.62
N PRO A 53 9.40 -3.77 -0.07
CA PRO A 53 10.11 -4.59 -1.04
C PRO A 53 10.73 -5.84 -0.40
N GLU A 54 10.98 -5.86 0.91
CA GLU A 54 11.49 -7.01 1.65
C GLU A 54 10.49 -8.18 1.76
N TRP A 55 9.20 -7.93 1.55
CA TRP A 55 8.19 -8.99 1.53
C TRP A 55 8.06 -9.66 0.16
N VAL A 56 8.66 -9.07 -0.87
CA VAL A 56 8.65 -9.58 -2.23
C VAL A 56 9.78 -10.59 -2.39
N GLN A 57 9.41 -11.83 -2.68
CA GLN A 57 10.35 -12.89 -2.94
C GLN A 57 11.03 -12.72 -4.32
N PRO A 58 12.16 -13.41 -4.58
CA PRO A 58 12.87 -13.31 -5.85
C PRO A 58 12.07 -13.76 -7.08
N ASN A 59 11.02 -14.56 -6.89
CA ASN A 59 10.05 -14.96 -7.92
C ASN A 59 8.98 -13.89 -8.20
N GLY A 60 8.93 -12.81 -7.40
CA GLY A 60 7.93 -11.74 -7.51
C GLY A 60 6.68 -11.94 -6.64
N ASP A 61 6.59 -13.08 -5.94
CA ASP A 61 5.47 -13.38 -5.04
C ASP A 61 5.63 -12.63 -3.71
N CYS A 62 4.50 -12.22 -3.12
CA CYS A 62 4.45 -11.57 -1.81
C CYS A 62 3.43 -12.30 -0.92
N PRO A 63 3.80 -13.42 -0.29
CA PRO A 63 2.86 -14.21 0.51
C PRO A 63 2.31 -13.44 1.71
N THR A 64 3.09 -12.49 2.24
CA THR A 64 2.61 -11.58 3.30
C THR A 64 1.51 -10.66 2.77
N CYS A 65 1.66 -10.12 1.55
CA CYS A 65 0.63 -9.29 0.91
C CYS A 65 -0.67 -10.11 0.71
N GLU A 66 -0.55 -11.34 0.22
CA GLU A 66 -1.70 -12.24 0.04
C GLU A 66 -2.42 -12.58 1.36
N SER A 67 -1.68 -12.71 2.46
CA SER A 67 -2.26 -12.91 3.79
C SER A 67 -3.07 -11.70 4.25
N TYR A 68 -2.57 -10.48 4.02
CA TYR A 68 -3.30 -9.24 4.34
C TYR A 68 -4.58 -9.11 3.49
N GLU A 69 -4.49 -9.38 2.19
CA GLU A 69 -5.64 -9.37 1.27
C GLU A 69 -6.72 -10.35 1.72
N SER A 70 -6.33 -11.58 2.07
CA SER A 70 -7.25 -12.62 2.54
C SER A 70 -7.99 -12.18 3.79
N ARG A 71 -7.25 -11.60 4.76
CA ARG A 71 -7.84 -11.09 6.00
C ARG A 71 -8.77 -9.90 5.77
N LEU A 72 -8.42 -9.02 4.84
CA LEU A 72 -9.27 -7.88 4.47
C LEU A 72 -10.59 -8.36 3.86
N ALA A 73 -10.54 -9.36 2.98
CA ALA A 73 -11.73 -9.98 2.41
C ALA A 73 -12.63 -10.61 3.48
N GLU A 74 -12.06 -11.31 4.47
CA GLU A 74 -12.82 -11.85 5.60
C GLU A 74 -13.50 -10.75 6.43
N LEU A 75 -12.77 -9.67 6.75
CA LEU A 75 -13.32 -8.56 7.53
C LEU A 75 -14.50 -7.89 6.81
N LEU A 76 -14.36 -7.66 5.51
CA LEU A 76 -15.43 -7.10 4.70
C LEU A 76 -16.60 -8.07 4.59
N GLY A 77 -16.37 -9.37 4.43
CA GLY A 77 -17.40 -10.39 4.49
C GLY A 77 -18.21 -10.32 5.79
N LYS A 78 -17.55 -10.15 6.93
CA LYS A 78 -18.21 -10.04 8.25
C LYS A 78 -19.03 -8.75 8.38
N VAL A 79 -18.46 -7.61 7.96
CA VAL A 79 -19.19 -6.33 7.93
C VAL A 79 -20.41 -6.45 7.01
N THR A 80 -20.25 -7.13 5.87
CA THR A 80 -21.34 -7.29 4.91
C THR A 80 -22.48 -8.17 5.45
N ALA A 81 -22.14 -9.27 6.12
CA ALA A 81 -23.14 -10.12 6.77
C ALA A 81 -23.89 -9.36 7.86
N SER A 82 -23.22 -8.51 8.64
CA SER A 82 -23.84 -7.76 9.74
C SER A 82 -24.86 -6.71 9.28
N TYR A 83 -24.69 -6.09 8.10
CA TYR A 83 -25.70 -5.17 7.56
C TYR A 83 -26.94 -5.92 7.07
N THR A 84 -26.80 -7.12 6.51
CA THR A 84 -27.94 -7.87 5.97
C THR A 84 -28.90 -8.38 7.04
N VAL A 85 -28.38 -8.71 8.23
CA VAL A 85 -29.19 -9.15 9.38
C VAL A 85 -29.95 -7.99 10.02
N SER A 86 -29.42 -6.77 9.95
CA SER A 86 -30.04 -5.60 10.56
C SER A 86 -31.24 -5.05 9.76
N SER A 87 -31.32 -5.36 8.46
CA SER A 87 -32.43 -4.91 7.58
C SER A 87 -33.61 -5.88 7.49
N ALA A 88 -33.55 -7.03 8.17
CA ALA A 88 -34.57 -8.09 8.09
C ALA A 88 -35.53 -8.13 9.30
N THR A 89 -35.53 -7.10 10.16
CA THR A 89 -36.47 -7.00 11.30
C THR A 89 -37.15 -5.63 11.33
N GLU A 90 -37.81 -5.26 10.23
CA GLU A 90 -38.88 -4.27 10.29
C GLU A 90 -40.19 -5.05 10.34
N ASP A 91 -40.61 -5.30 11.58
CA ASP A 91 -41.91 -5.79 11.98
C ASP A 91 -43.00 -4.81 11.47
N HIS A 92 -43.92 -5.30 10.64
CA HIS A 92 -45.22 -4.66 10.46
C HIS A 92 -46.30 -5.55 11.08
N SER A 93 -46.30 -5.60 12.41
CA SER A 93 -47.51 -5.78 13.20
C SER A 93 -48.42 -4.57 13.00
N THR A 94 -49.60 -4.77 12.41
CA THR A 94 -50.76 -3.89 12.59
C THR A 94 -52.03 -4.68 12.32
N VAL A 95 -52.74 -4.95 13.44
CA VAL A 95 -54.18 -5.19 13.68
C VAL A 95 -54.95 -6.19 12.80
#